data_AF-A0A661A089-F1
#
_entry.id   AF-A0A661A089-F1
#
_cell.length_a   1.000
_cell.length_b   1.000
_cell.length_c   1.000
_cell.angle_alpha   90.00
_cell.angle_beta   90.00
_cell.angle_gamma   90.00
#
_symmetry.space_group_name_H-M   'P 1'
#
loop_
_entity.id
_entity.type
_entity.pdbx_description
1 polymer ?
#
loop_
_entity_poly.entity_id
_entity_poly.type
_entity_poly.pdbx_seq_one_letter_code
_entity_poly.pdbx_strand_id
1 'polypeptide(L)'
;GIGLLYDVSGNDSYYAGTYAQGTSYWFSAGFLFDDSGEDYYNATEYAQGAGIHLSFGYLHDLAGNDHYFSRHGPSQGEGHDFAVGILIDSAGYDWYTVSGGLGIGLTNSIGIFIDGEGNDVYNITEKRDGTHFGIGDVNKARGFTGIGIFLDLGGKDIYPSKRYGDDKTWARSIYGMGMDRNSQEVVPEYEQLPVPELSKMDIRELFELASQWGVGENKDRVKKAREELARRGKESLDYIFREKIRTKSGLEMRAIRAVLKENRAKARDYLLKALKDTSWIARRNVCGFIADIKLDDAEDSLIKFMGNPENRKIIRSFIYALGRLKSEKAREKIEKYLGEEKEDMRITSIEALKNIGDTLSIPSLIPLLNDRFTTVRSACIDALYKFGTDITEWVESKWRNYPLILYVGGKVAGKNTGEKVDRIKNVLFTALDSKDDYTRYMAVLGLSEIKDSAVKTAFQLRVWKEKQPVIRDVMKRYLGL
;
A
#
# COMPACT_ATOMS: atom_id res chain seq x y z
N GLY A 1 24.46 -4.02 26.53
CA GLY A 1 25.37 -3.60 25.43
C GLY A 1 24.91 -2.28 24.87
N ILE A 2 25.75 -1.58 24.11
CA ILE A 2 25.41 -0.31 23.46
C ILE A 2 25.54 -0.49 21.95
N GLY A 3 24.49 -0.17 21.20
CA GLY A 3 24.51 -0.10 19.74
C GLY A 3 24.29 1.34 19.28
N LEU A 4 25.06 1.78 18.30
CA LEU A 4 24.99 3.13 17.71
C LEU A 4 25.06 3.01 16.20
N LEU A 5 24.13 3.67 15.52
CA LEU A 5 24.19 3.98 14.09
C LEU A 5 24.10 5.50 13.93
N TYR A 6 24.94 6.07 13.08
CA TYR A 6 24.99 7.50 12.78
C TYR A 6 25.12 7.65 11.27
N ASP A 7 24.10 8.20 10.63
CA ASP A 7 24.12 8.61 9.23
C ASP A 7 24.23 10.13 9.12
N VAL A 8 24.99 10.61 8.15
CA VAL A 8 25.31 12.04 7.98
C VAL A 8 24.46 12.66 6.85
N SER A 9 24.18 11.88 5.81
CA SER A 9 23.55 12.40 4.60
C SER A 9 23.22 11.24 3.67
N GLY A 10 22.04 11.29 3.08
CA GLY A 10 21.65 10.33 2.06
C GLY A 10 20.15 10.35 1.90
N ASN A 11 19.62 9.43 1.10
CA ASN A 11 18.19 9.18 1.14
C ASN A 11 18.11 7.67 1.27
N ASP A 12 17.99 7.21 2.49
CA ASP A 12 18.25 5.84 2.86
C ASP A 12 16.96 5.06 3.14
N SER A 13 17.13 3.76 3.29
CA SER A 13 16.01 2.86 3.52
C SER A 13 16.40 1.84 4.56
N TYR A 14 15.99 2.12 5.78
CA TYR A 14 16.20 1.27 6.94
C TYR A 14 15.13 0.18 6.97
N TYR A 15 15.50 -1.04 6.56
CA TYR A 15 14.60 -2.21 6.64
C TYR A 15 14.98 -3.11 7.80
N ALA A 16 14.07 -3.25 8.76
CA ALA A 16 14.25 -4.11 9.91
C ALA A 16 13.04 -4.99 10.23
N GLY A 17 13.30 -6.14 10.83
CA GLY A 17 12.27 -6.99 11.42
C GLY A 17 11.93 -6.47 12.82
N THR A 18 12.73 -6.89 13.80
CA THR A 18 12.47 -6.68 15.22
C THR A 18 13.74 -6.25 15.97
N TYR A 19 13.63 -5.38 16.97
CA TYR A 19 14.74 -4.88 17.81
C TYR A 19 15.82 -4.13 17.02
N ALA A 20 15.45 -3.04 16.33
CA ALA A 20 16.35 -2.27 15.47
C ALA A 20 16.01 -0.77 15.43
N GLN A 21 16.78 0.02 14.67
CA GLN A 21 16.55 1.46 14.45
C GLN A 21 16.49 2.23 15.77
N GLY A 22 17.61 2.24 16.51
CA GLY A 22 17.68 2.90 17.81
C GLY A 22 16.99 2.16 18.95
N THR A 23 16.45 0.95 18.74
CA THR A 23 15.88 0.14 19.82
C THR A 23 16.92 -0.67 20.61
N SER A 24 16.56 -0.99 21.85
CA SER A 24 17.31 -1.88 22.73
C SER A 24 16.43 -2.89 23.47
N TYR A 25 17.05 -3.97 23.94
CA TYR A 25 16.40 -5.08 24.65
C TYR A 25 17.25 -5.50 25.86
N TRP A 26 16.67 -5.50 27.06
CA TRP A 26 17.23 -6.08 28.30
C TRP A 26 18.62 -5.55 28.73
N PHE A 27 18.66 -4.57 29.63
CA PHE A 27 19.90 -3.96 30.16
C PHE A 27 20.87 -3.49 29.05
N SER A 28 20.32 -2.81 28.05
CA SER A 28 21.06 -2.31 26.90
C SER A 28 20.60 -0.91 26.47
N ALA A 29 21.39 -0.29 25.61
CA ALA A 29 21.06 0.99 24.99
C ALA A 29 21.23 0.90 23.47
N GLY A 30 20.32 1.53 22.73
CA GLY A 30 20.31 1.59 21.27
C GLY A 30 20.15 3.04 20.84
N PHE A 31 20.94 3.44 19.84
CA PHE A 31 20.96 4.79 19.31
C PHE A 31 20.96 4.75 17.78
N LEU A 32 20.12 5.56 17.17
CA LEU A 32 20.17 5.92 15.76
C LEU A 32 20.14 7.44 15.65
N PHE A 33 21.08 8.00 14.89
CA PHE A 33 21.11 9.39 14.50
C PHE A 33 21.14 9.47 12.97
N ASP A 34 20.32 10.34 12.40
CA ASP A 34 20.33 10.70 10.98
C ASP A 34 20.33 12.22 10.87
N ASP A 35 21.25 12.77 10.07
CA ASP A 35 21.47 14.21 9.99
C ASP A 35 20.70 14.86 8.83
N SER A 36 20.48 14.16 7.71
CA SER A 36 19.80 14.74 6.55
C SER A 36 19.42 13.71 5.50
N GLY A 37 18.20 13.82 4.97
CA GLY A 37 17.82 12.96 3.87
C GLY A 37 16.36 12.99 3.47
N GLU A 38 15.90 11.93 2.81
CA GLU A 38 14.48 11.67 2.58
C GLU A 38 14.32 10.16 2.74
N ASP A 39 14.03 9.77 3.97
CA ASP A 39 14.38 8.49 4.53
C ASP A 39 13.17 7.60 4.77
N TYR A 40 13.42 6.29 4.65
CA TYR A 40 12.39 5.28 4.81
C TYR A 40 12.71 4.33 5.95
N TYR A 41 12.10 4.57 7.11
CA TYR A 41 12.22 3.71 8.29
C TYR A 41 11.12 2.66 8.29
N ASN A 42 11.44 1.42 7.93
CA ASN A 42 10.49 0.31 7.90
C ASN A 42 10.85 -0.77 8.92
N ALA A 43 9.93 -1.02 9.86
CA ALA A 43 10.07 -2.05 10.88
C ALA A 43 8.84 -2.96 10.99
N THR A 44 9.01 -4.13 11.60
CA THR A 44 7.89 -5.00 11.98
C THR A 44 7.39 -4.68 13.38
N GLU A 45 8.27 -4.64 14.40
CA GLU A 45 7.94 -4.33 15.79
C GLU A 45 9.19 -4.05 16.64
N TYR A 46 9.03 -3.47 17.83
CA TYR A 46 10.14 -3.17 18.74
C TYR A 46 11.26 -2.41 18.02
N ALA A 47 10.95 -1.21 17.51
CA ALA A 47 11.87 -0.45 16.68
C ALA A 47 11.74 1.07 16.89
N GLN A 48 12.53 1.86 16.16
CA GLN A 48 12.37 3.31 16.01
C GLN A 48 12.42 4.02 17.36
N GLY A 49 13.56 3.85 18.05
CA GLY A 49 13.80 4.46 19.35
C GLY A 49 13.02 3.82 20.50
N ALA A 50 12.32 2.69 20.30
CA ALA A 50 11.64 2.01 21.40
C ALA A 50 12.62 1.39 22.41
N GLY A 51 12.31 1.48 23.70
CA GLY A 51 13.07 0.80 24.76
C GLY A 51 12.30 -0.39 25.32
N ILE A 52 12.87 -1.60 25.27
CA ILE A 52 12.20 -2.84 25.67
C ILE A 52 12.91 -3.55 26.83
N HIS A 53 12.20 -3.72 27.94
CA HIS A 53 12.62 -4.34 29.20
C HIS A 53 13.92 -3.75 29.78
N LEU A 54 13.82 -2.86 30.77
CA LEU A 54 14.98 -2.34 31.52
C LEU A 54 16.09 -1.79 30.61
N SER A 55 15.72 -1.07 29.56
CA SER A 55 16.62 -0.65 28.49
C SER A 55 16.31 0.78 28.03
N PHE A 56 17.16 1.31 27.14
CA PHE A 56 17.08 2.68 26.62
C PHE A 56 17.13 2.67 25.09
N GLY A 57 16.05 3.10 24.43
CA GLY A 57 16.00 3.27 22.97
C GLY A 57 15.98 4.75 22.61
N TYR A 58 16.70 5.12 21.55
CA TYR A 58 16.82 6.50 21.08
C TYR A 58 16.97 6.53 19.56
N LEU A 59 16.09 7.28 18.90
CA LEU A 59 16.20 7.67 17.50
C LEU A 59 16.11 9.18 17.41
N HIS A 60 17.02 9.80 16.67
CA HIS A 60 16.99 11.23 16.37
C HIS A 60 17.26 11.47 14.89
N ASP A 61 16.28 12.00 14.18
CA ASP A 61 16.42 12.53 12.82
C ASP A 61 16.44 14.07 12.87
N LEU A 62 17.35 14.68 12.11
CA LEU A 62 17.55 16.13 12.09
C LEU A 62 16.82 16.83 10.95
N ALA A 63 16.58 16.17 9.82
CA ALA A 63 15.99 16.79 8.63
C ALA A 63 15.62 15.78 7.54
N GLY A 64 14.41 15.91 7.00
CA GLY A 64 14.02 15.19 5.78
C GLY A 64 12.54 15.37 5.47
N ASN A 65 11.98 14.64 4.51
CA ASN A 65 10.54 14.35 4.55
C ASN A 65 10.41 12.83 4.58
N ASP A 66 10.35 12.32 5.79
CA ASP A 66 10.66 10.96 6.12
C ASP A 66 9.39 10.15 6.34
N HIS A 67 9.56 8.84 6.27
CA HIS A 67 8.44 7.93 6.51
C HIS A 67 8.84 6.85 7.48
N TYR A 68 8.21 6.93 8.65
CA TYR A 68 8.31 5.99 9.74
C TYR A 68 7.15 5.02 9.72
N PHE A 69 7.42 3.79 9.31
CA PHE A 69 6.45 2.70 9.31
C PHE A 69 6.87 1.60 10.27
N SER A 70 5.99 1.24 11.20
CA SER A 70 6.09 -0.01 11.95
C SER A 70 4.77 -0.78 11.91
N ARG A 71 4.84 -2.08 11.58
CA ARG A 71 3.64 -2.92 11.46
C ARG A 71 2.94 -3.13 12.81
N HIS A 72 3.71 -3.30 13.87
CA HIS A 72 3.28 -3.54 15.24
C HIS A 72 4.11 -2.72 16.23
N GLY A 73 3.53 -2.42 17.38
CA GLY A 73 4.21 -1.76 18.49
C GLY A 73 4.68 -2.78 19.52
N PRO A 74 5.46 -2.36 20.51
CA PRO A 74 5.97 -1.01 20.75
C PRO A 74 6.96 -0.53 19.70
N SER A 75 6.83 0.72 19.25
CA SER A 75 7.72 1.38 18.28
C SER A 75 7.69 2.89 18.52
N GLN A 76 8.46 3.69 17.77
CA GLN A 76 8.28 5.15 17.69
C GLN A 76 8.29 5.84 19.06
N GLY A 77 9.42 5.68 19.75
CA GLY A 77 9.64 6.29 21.07
C GLY A 77 8.81 5.67 22.19
N GLU A 78 8.21 4.49 22.00
CA GLU A 78 7.53 3.78 23.09
C GLU A 78 8.51 3.11 24.08
N GLY A 79 8.20 3.20 25.37
CA GLY A 79 8.89 2.45 26.43
C GLY A 79 8.06 1.27 26.90
N HIS A 80 8.65 0.10 27.08
CA HIS A 80 7.97 -1.11 27.58
C HIS A 80 8.75 -1.83 28.68
N ASP A 81 8.09 -2.15 29.80
CA ASP A 81 8.65 -2.83 30.99
C ASP A 81 9.89 -2.13 31.60
N PHE A 82 9.67 -1.03 32.34
CA PHE A 82 10.73 -0.24 33.00
C PHE A 82 11.82 0.28 32.06
N ALA A 83 11.46 0.57 30.82
CA ALA A 83 12.38 1.07 29.81
C ALA A 83 12.10 2.53 29.47
N VAL A 84 13.00 3.13 28.69
CA VAL A 84 12.82 4.47 28.12
C VAL A 84 12.93 4.34 26.61
N GLY A 85 11.90 4.77 25.89
CA GLY A 85 11.93 4.94 24.45
C GLY A 85 11.85 6.42 24.10
N ILE A 86 12.64 6.86 23.13
CA ILE A 86 12.66 8.23 22.63
C ILE A 86 12.77 8.21 21.11
N LEU A 87 11.86 8.93 20.45
CA LEU A 87 12.01 9.34 19.06
C LEU A 87 11.94 10.86 19.01
N ILE A 88 12.91 11.46 18.31
CA ILE A 88 12.92 12.88 17.98
C ILE A 88 13.07 12.99 16.47
N ASP A 89 12.14 13.67 15.82
CA ASP A 89 12.33 14.24 14.50
C ASP A 89 12.41 15.77 14.66
N SER A 90 13.31 16.41 13.94
CA SER A 90 13.61 17.83 14.15
C SER A 90 13.03 18.73 13.08
N ALA A 91 12.80 18.22 11.87
CA ALA A 91 12.29 19.01 10.76
C ALA A 91 11.88 18.12 9.57
N GLY A 92 10.72 18.35 9.00
CA GLY A 92 10.27 17.65 7.81
C GLY A 92 8.78 17.64 7.57
N TYR A 93 8.37 17.12 6.42
CA TYR A 93 6.98 16.71 6.20
C TYR A 93 6.88 15.20 6.38
N ASP A 94 6.65 14.77 7.61
CA ASP A 94 6.92 13.42 8.04
C ASP A 94 5.66 12.57 8.21
N TRP A 95 5.78 11.30 7.83
CA TRP A 95 4.70 10.34 7.87
C TRP A 95 4.96 9.24 8.88
N TYR A 96 4.22 9.30 9.99
CA TYR A 96 4.30 8.32 11.06
C TYR A 96 3.13 7.35 10.98
N THR A 97 3.43 6.07 10.74
CA THR A 97 2.44 4.99 10.75
C THR A 97 2.85 3.85 11.68
N VAL A 98 2.02 3.59 12.69
CA VAL A 98 2.27 2.53 13.69
C VAL A 98 0.98 1.85 14.18
N SER A 99 1.05 0.54 14.44
CA SER A 99 0.05 -0.15 15.28
C SER A 99 0.54 -0.10 16.72
N GLY A 100 -0.28 0.33 17.67
CA GLY A 100 0.19 0.77 18.99
C GLY A 100 -0.01 2.27 19.05
N GLY A 101 1.00 3.06 19.37
CA GLY A 101 0.91 4.50 19.22
C GLY A 101 2.25 5.22 19.31
N LEU A 102 2.21 6.48 19.72
CA LEU A 102 3.37 7.39 19.66
C LEU A 102 3.73 7.85 21.07
N GLY A 103 5.00 7.69 21.46
CA GLY A 103 5.51 8.18 22.74
C GLY A 103 4.74 7.61 23.94
N ILE A 104 4.44 6.30 23.92
CA ILE A 104 3.65 5.65 24.98
C ILE A 104 4.55 5.05 26.07
N GLY A 105 4.22 5.32 27.32
CA GLY A 105 4.77 4.64 28.49
C GLY A 105 3.99 3.38 28.86
N LEU A 106 4.47 2.20 28.45
CA LEU A 106 3.86 0.91 28.76
C LEU A 106 4.53 0.23 29.94
N THR A 107 3.73 -0.27 30.89
CA THR A 107 4.22 -1.09 32.01
C THR A 107 5.40 -0.44 32.75
N ASN A 108 5.14 0.75 33.31
CA ASN A 108 6.07 1.51 34.15
C ASN A 108 7.28 2.10 33.41
N SER A 109 7.08 2.43 32.14
CA SER A 109 8.12 2.93 31.26
C SER A 109 7.90 4.38 30.89
N ILE A 110 8.90 4.98 30.27
CA ILE A 110 8.82 6.33 29.72
C ILE A 110 8.83 6.21 28.19
N GLY A 111 7.81 6.76 27.55
CA GLY A 111 7.80 6.95 26.10
C GLY A 111 7.79 8.44 25.78
N ILE A 112 8.66 8.86 24.87
CA ILE A 112 8.80 10.25 24.42
C ILE A 112 8.82 10.25 22.90
N PHE A 113 7.95 11.06 22.32
CA PHE A 113 7.93 11.36 20.91
C PHE A 113 7.96 12.88 20.76
N ILE A 114 8.89 13.39 19.97
CA ILE A 114 9.02 14.81 19.66
C ILE A 114 9.12 14.94 18.14
N ASP A 115 8.25 15.75 17.56
CA ASP A 115 8.35 16.28 16.22
C ASP A 115 8.64 17.79 16.30
N GLY A 116 9.43 18.30 15.37
CA GLY A 116 10.00 19.64 15.39
C GLY A 116 9.26 20.65 14.50
N GLU A 117 9.42 20.53 13.19
CA GLU A 117 8.91 21.48 12.20
C GLU A 117 8.31 20.74 11.00
N GLY A 118 7.19 21.25 10.47
CA GLY A 118 6.63 20.85 9.17
C GLY A 118 5.27 20.16 9.30
N ASN A 119 4.60 19.84 8.19
CA ASN A 119 3.15 19.51 8.24
C ASN A 119 2.88 18.00 8.36
N ASP A 120 2.90 17.40 9.53
CA ASP A 120 3.04 15.96 9.62
C ASP A 120 1.74 15.17 9.50
N VAL A 121 1.91 13.87 9.27
CA VAL A 121 0.80 12.91 9.25
C VAL A 121 1.03 11.83 10.29
N TYR A 122 0.22 11.89 11.34
CA TYR A 122 0.19 10.87 12.39
C TYR A 122 -0.93 9.87 12.12
N ASN A 123 -0.55 8.61 11.91
CA ASN A 123 -1.48 7.54 11.59
C ASN A 123 -1.30 6.32 12.51
N ILE A 124 -2.25 6.14 13.41
CA ILE A 124 -2.29 4.97 14.29
C ILE A 124 -3.28 3.95 13.75
N THR A 125 -2.81 2.74 13.45
CA THR A 125 -3.66 1.70 12.85
C THR A 125 -4.40 0.86 13.89
N GLU A 126 -3.88 0.76 15.11
CA GLU A 126 -4.51 -0.01 16.18
C GLU A 126 -5.71 0.73 16.77
N LYS A 127 -6.81 0.01 16.98
CA LYS A 127 -8.03 0.54 17.60
C LYS A 127 -8.36 -0.22 18.88
N ARG A 128 -8.57 0.51 19.96
CA ARG A 128 -9.09 0.03 21.23
C ARG A 128 -10.44 0.71 21.52
N ASP A 129 -11.47 -0.11 21.76
CA ASP A 129 -12.84 0.34 22.02
C ASP A 129 -13.41 1.29 20.94
N GLY A 130 -13.05 1.05 19.67
CA GLY A 130 -13.49 1.86 18.53
C GLY A 130 -12.73 3.18 18.35
N THR A 131 -11.75 3.48 19.20
CA THR A 131 -10.87 4.65 19.12
C THR A 131 -9.43 4.25 18.81
N HIS A 132 -8.63 5.10 18.15
CA HIS A 132 -7.21 4.82 17.93
C HIS A 132 -6.46 4.70 19.27
N PHE A 133 -5.48 3.80 19.32
CA PHE A 133 -4.57 3.65 20.45
C PHE A 133 -3.69 4.93 20.57
N GLY A 134 -3.11 5.18 21.75
CA GLY A 134 -2.80 6.53 22.24
C GLY A 134 -1.72 7.34 21.50
N ILE A 135 -1.78 8.68 21.59
CA ILE A 135 -0.66 9.59 21.28
C ILE A 135 -0.28 10.31 22.57
N GLY A 136 0.97 10.15 23.02
CA GLY A 136 1.45 10.71 24.29
C GLY A 136 0.70 10.11 25.48
N ASP A 137 0.83 8.79 25.65
CA ASP A 137 -0.13 8.02 26.45
C ASP A 137 0.51 6.97 27.37
N VAL A 138 -0.27 6.36 28.25
CA VAL A 138 0.20 5.38 29.23
C VAL A 138 -0.74 4.18 29.38
N ASN A 139 -0.16 3.02 29.68
CA ASN A 139 -0.88 1.86 30.17
C ASN A 139 -0.48 1.57 31.62
N LYS A 140 -1.46 1.57 32.53
CA LYS A 140 -1.27 1.17 33.93
C LYS A 140 -1.20 -0.34 34.04
N ALA A 141 -0.09 -0.86 34.54
CA ALA A 141 0.09 -2.27 34.78
C ALA A 141 0.82 -2.51 36.10
N ARG A 142 0.54 -3.64 36.74
CA ARG A 142 1.23 -4.09 37.97
C ARG A 142 1.20 -3.09 39.14
N GLY A 143 0.16 -2.24 39.22
CA GLY A 143 -0.02 -1.27 40.32
C GLY A 143 0.78 0.03 40.19
N PHE A 144 1.49 0.21 39.07
CA PHE A 144 2.27 1.41 38.77
C PHE A 144 1.88 1.96 37.39
N THR A 145 2.40 3.14 37.05
CA THR A 145 2.15 3.84 35.78
C THR A 145 3.47 4.21 35.13
N GLY A 146 3.45 4.43 33.82
CA GLY A 146 4.54 5.03 33.06
C GLY A 146 4.35 6.54 32.87
N ILE A 147 5.19 7.14 32.03
CA ILE A 147 5.06 8.49 31.48
C ILE A 147 4.97 8.38 29.96
N GLY A 148 4.01 9.05 29.34
CA GLY A 148 3.90 9.17 27.89
C GLY A 148 3.87 10.64 27.49
N ILE A 149 4.77 11.04 26.61
CA ILE A 149 4.91 12.41 26.12
C ILE A 149 4.89 12.38 24.60
N PHE A 150 4.04 13.22 24.03
CA PHE A 150 4.06 13.57 22.62
C PHE A 150 4.15 15.08 22.51
N LEU A 151 5.12 15.58 21.75
CA LEU A 151 5.25 16.99 21.44
C LEU A 151 5.38 17.12 19.94
N ASP A 152 4.44 17.79 19.32
CA ASP A 152 4.58 18.35 18.00
C ASP A 152 4.80 19.86 18.17
N LEU A 153 5.93 20.35 17.68
CA LEU A 153 6.39 21.70 17.91
C LEU A 153 6.15 22.61 16.70
N GLY A 154 5.62 22.09 15.60
CA GLY A 154 5.46 22.85 14.37
C GLY A 154 4.39 22.37 13.42
N GLY A 155 4.07 23.19 12.41
CA GLY A 155 3.27 22.72 11.28
C GLY A 155 1.76 22.86 11.37
N LYS A 156 1.12 22.04 10.54
CA LYS A 156 -0.33 21.94 10.39
C LYS A 156 -0.69 20.50 10.03
N ASP A 157 -1.09 19.75 11.04
CA ASP A 157 -0.86 18.31 11.00
C ASP A 157 -2.16 17.53 10.93
N ILE A 158 -2.03 16.31 10.41
CA ILE A 158 -3.14 15.39 10.22
C ILE A 158 -3.09 14.30 11.28
N TYR A 159 -4.09 14.33 12.16
CA TYR A 159 -4.24 13.36 13.24
C TYR A 159 -5.29 12.28 12.93
N PRO A 160 -5.18 11.08 13.53
CA PRO A 160 -6.04 9.95 13.18
C PRO A 160 -7.47 10.09 13.75
N SER A 161 -7.70 11.03 14.69
CA SER A 161 -9.04 11.32 15.20
C SER A 161 -9.12 12.72 15.83
N LYS A 162 -10.35 13.23 16.01
CA LYS A 162 -10.63 14.52 16.67
C LYS A 162 -10.18 14.62 18.14
N ARG A 163 -9.73 13.50 18.72
CA ARG A 163 -9.20 13.45 20.09
C ARG A 163 -7.85 14.15 20.21
N TYR A 164 -7.09 14.14 19.13
CA TYR A 164 -5.84 14.85 18.95
C TYR A 164 -6.09 15.97 17.93
N GLY A 165 -5.11 16.84 17.74
CA GLY A 165 -5.22 17.79 16.65
C GLY A 165 -4.21 18.91 16.73
N ASP A 166 -3.95 19.42 15.55
CA ASP A 166 -3.39 20.72 15.23
C ASP A 166 -3.84 21.80 16.22
N ASP A 167 -2.85 22.52 16.76
CA ASP A 167 -2.93 23.59 17.74
C ASP A 167 -3.62 23.22 19.08
N LYS A 168 -3.43 21.98 19.56
CA LYS A 168 -4.08 21.51 20.80
C LYS A 168 -3.13 20.93 21.82
N THR A 169 -3.64 20.84 23.04
CA THR A 169 -3.06 20.04 24.11
C THR A 169 -4.10 19.03 24.57
N TRP A 170 -3.67 17.80 24.82
CA TRP A 170 -4.52 16.75 25.33
C TRP A 170 -3.81 15.97 26.44
N ALA A 171 -4.60 15.32 27.29
CA ALA A 171 -4.13 14.40 28.30
C ALA A 171 -5.10 13.22 28.41
N ARG A 172 -4.59 12.00 28.57
CA ARG A 172 -5.42 10.82 28.92
C ARG A 172 -5.42 10.55 30.42
N SER A 173 -4.33 10.89 31.09
CA SER A 173 -4.20 10.80 32.54
C SER A 173 -3.21 11.86 33.02
N ILE A 174 -2.98 11.96 34.32
CA ILE A 174 -1.92 12.83 34.87
C ILE A 174 -0.49 12.43 34.44
N TYR A 175 -0.33 11.30 33.75
CA TYR A 175 0.97 10.78 33.30
C TYR A 175 1.12 10.62 31.78
N GLY A 176 0.06 10.92 31.01
CA GLY A 176 0.09 10.83 29.54
C GLY A 176 -0.41 12.14 28.95
N MET A 177 0.47 12.87 28.27
CA MET A 177 0.19 14.17 27.67
C MET A 177 0.66 14.23 26.22
N GLY A 178 -0.08 14.97 25.41
CA GLY A 178 0.36 15.40 24.10
C GLY A 178 0.09 16.88 23.88
N MET A 179 0.95 17.53 23.13
CA MET A 179 0.81 18.92 22.74
C MET A 179 1.25 19.08 21.30
N ASP A 180 0.53 19.94 20.61
CA ASP A 180 0.77 20.41 19.28
C ASP A 180 0.77 21.96 19.32
N ARG A 181 1.72 22.56 18.61
CA ARG A 181 1.84 24.00 18.45
C ARG A 181 2.18 24.33 17.01
N ASN A 182 1.40 25.24 16.44
CA ASN A 182 1.66 25.85 15.14
C ASN A 182 2.93 26.72 15.18
N SER A 183 4.07 26.10 14.85
CA SER A 183 5.16 26.79 14.18
C SER A 183 4.80 26.90 12.70
N GLN A 184 5.22 27.99 12.07
CA GLN A 184 4.76 28.40 10.73
C GLN A 184 4.91 27.27 9.69
N GLU A 185 4.04 27.25 8.68
CA GLU A 185 4.14 26.37 7.51
C GLU A 185 5.54 26.49 6.87
N VAL A 186 6.48 25.60 7.22
CA VAL A 186 7.79 25.51 6.58
C VAL A 186 7.59 24.71 5.30
N VAL A 187 7.35 25.39 4.19
CA VAL A 187 7.56 24.76 2.88
C VAL A 187 9.06 24.77 2.64
N PRO A 188 9.77 23.62 2.63
CA PRO A 188 11.19 23.62 2.31
C PRO A 188 11.38 24.20 0.91
N GLU A 189 11.93 25.41 0.84
CA GLU A 189 12.20 26.11 -0.41
C GLU A 189 13.58 25.67 -0.91
N TYR A 190 13.60 24.57 -1.67
CA TYR A 190 14.83 24.10 -2.29
C TYR A 190 15.23 25.05 -3.42
N GLU A 191 16.34 25.76 -3.25
CA GLU A 191 16.98 26.49 -4.35
C GLU A 191 17.31 25.51 -5.47
N GLN A 192 16.74 25.73 -6.66
CA GLN A 192 16.88 24.79 -7.77
C GLN A 192 18.28 24.91 -8.39
N LEU A 193 18.95 23.78 -8.58
CA LEU A 193 20.23 23.75 -9.28
C LEU A 193 20.06 24.27 -10.72
N PRO A 194 21.06 25.03 -11.23
CA PRO A 194 21.00 25.59 -12.57
C PRO A 194 20.86 24.48 -13.61
N VAL A 195 19.94 24.69 -14.54
CA VAL A 195 19.69 23.75 -15.63
C VAL A 195 20.79 23.95 -16.69
N PRO A 196 21.61 22.91 -16.99
CA PRO A 196 22.66 23.05 -17.98
C PRO A 196 22.09 23.26 -19.39
N GLU A 197 22.93 23.63 -20.37
CA GLU A 197 22.51 23.77 -21.77
C GLU A 197 22.21 22.41 -22.42
N LEU A 198 21.02 21.86 -22.12
CA LEU A 198 20.60 20.51 -22.48
C LEU A 198 20.64 20.23 -23.99
N SER A 199 20.46 21.25 -24.83
CA SER A 199 20.48 21.11 -26.29
C SER A 199 21.87 20.82 -26.87
N LYS A 200 22.95 21.12 -26.13
CA LYS A 200 24.33 20.88 -26.56
C LYS A 200 24.93 19.59 -26.00
N MET A 201 24.31 19.01 -24.96
CA MET A 201 24.77 17.76 -24.35
C MET A 201 24.67 16.60 -25.35
N ASP A 202 25.57 15.63 -25.25
CA ASP A 202 25.40 14.39 -26.00
C ASP A 202 24.22 13.55 -25.46
N ILE A 203 23.76 12.57 -26.22
CA ILE A 203 22.59 11.78 -25.84
C ILE A 203 22.81 10.91 -24.59
N ARG A 204 24.06 10.51 -24.31
CA ARG A 204 24.40 9.71 -23.14
C ARG A 204 24.35 10.56 -21.89
N GLU A 205 25.01 11.72 -21.90
CA GLU A 205 25.03 12.67 -20.79
C GLU A 205 23.62 13.15 -20.46
N LEU A 206 22.83 13.49 -21.50
CA LEU A 206 21.45 13.89 -21.33
C LEU A 206 20.59 12.77 -20.71
N PHE A 207 20.81 11.53 -21.13
CA PHE A 207 20.10 10.39 -20.56
C PHE A 207 20.48 10.13 -19.10
N GLU A 208 21.76 10.27 -18.75
CA GLU A 208 22.24 10.15 -17.37
C GLU A 208 21.60 11.20 -16.48
N LEU A 209 21.58 12.47 -16.92
CA LEU A 209 20.89 13.56 -16.24
C LEU A 209 19.39 13.30 -16.06
N ALA A 210 18.71 12.83 -17.10
CA ALA A 210 17.28 12.47 -17.05
C ALA A 210 16.99 11.27 -16.12
N SER A 211 18.01 10.47 -15.81
CA SER A 211 17.96 9.27 -14.96
C SER A 211 18.42 9.54 -13.52
N GLN A 212 18.57 10.80 -13.10
CA GLN A 212 18.80 11.17 -11.70
C GLN A 212 17.49 11.21 -10.90
N TRP A 213 17.62 11.29 -9.58
CA TRP A 213 16.50 11.57 -8.69
C TRP A 213 16.07 13.03 -8.86
N GLY A 214 14.83 13.25 -9.32
CA GLY A 214 14.28 14.58 -9.59
C GLY A 214 13.36 15.09 -8.47
N VAL A 215 13.88 15.15 -7.24
CA VAL A 215 13.23 15.79 -6.08
C VAL A 215 14.13 16.89 -5.52
N GLY A 216 13.65 17.67 -4.55
CA GLY A 216 14.39 18.78 -3.95
C GLY A 216 14.96 19.75 -4.99
N GLU A 217 16.25 20.07 -4.85
CA GLU A 217 17.02 20.96 -5.74
C GLU A 217 17.20 20.45 -7.18
N ASN A 218 17.05 19.12 -7.42
CA ASN A 218 17.29 18.49 -8.72
C ASN A 218 16.02 18.38 -9.59
N LYS A 219 14.86 18.75 -9.04
CA LYS A 219 13.55 18.58 -9.68
C LYS A 219 13.49 19.21 -11.07
N ASP A 220 13.92 20.46 -11.20
CA ASP A 220 13.81 21.19 -12.46
C ASP A 220 14.76 20.68 -13.54
N ARG A 221 16.02 20.40 -13.20
CA ARG A 221 17.00 19.89 -14.17
C ARG A 221 16.63 18.50 -14.69
N VAL A 222 16.18 17.59 -13.84
CA VAL A 222 15.77 16.23 -14.25
C VAL A 222 14.51 16.30 -15.12
N LYS A 223 13.54 17.15 -14.75
CA LYS A 223 12.32 17.36 -15.54
C LYS A 223 12.66 17.88 -16.94
N LYS A 224 13.41 18.97 -17.03
CA LYS A 224 13.81 19.57 -18.32
C LYS A 224 14.69 18.63 -19.14
N ALA A 225 15.58 17.85 -18.50
CA ALA A 225 16.38 16.82 -19.19
C ALA A 225 15.49 15.74 -19.82
N ARG A 226 14.44 15.27 -19.13
CA ARG A 226 13.48 14.31 -19.70
C ARG A 226 12.68 14.90 -20.86
N GLU A 227 12.27 16.17 -20.76
CA GLU A 227 11.57 16.88 -21.83
C GLU A 227 12.46 17.04 -23.07
N GLU A 228 13.72 17.45 -22.90
CA GLU A 228 14.69 17.56 -23.99
C GLU A 228 15.01 16.19 -24.59
N LEU A 229 15.23 15.17 -23.75
CA LEU A 229 15.44 13.79 -24.20
C LEU A 229 14.24 13.28 -25.00
N ALA A 230 13.01 13.60 -24.59
CA ALA A 230 11.81 13.26 -25.35
C ALA A 230 11.73 14.03 -26.68
N ARG A 231 12.09 15.33 -26.69
CA ARG A 231 12.09 16.19 -27.88
C ARG A 231 13.03 15.69 -28.97
N ARG A 232 14.19 15.13 -28.62
CA ARG A 232 15.17 14.56 -29.57
C ARG A 232 14.64 13.32 -30.31
N GLY A 233 13.58 12.69 -29.80
CA GLY A 233 12.77 11.70 -30.51
C GLY A 233 13.58 10.50 -31.02
N LYS A 234 13.90 10.46 -32.32
CA LYS A 234 14.57 9.30 -32.94
C LYS A 234 15.94 9.03 -32.33
N GLU A 235 16.75 10.06 -32.11
CA GLU A 235 18.08 9.93 -31.50
C GLU A 235 18.00 9.24 -30.12
N SER A 236 17.05 9.67 -29.30
CA SER A 236 16.80 9.08 -27.98
C SER A 236 16.30 7.65 -28.07
N LEU A 237 15.38 7.35 -28.99
CA LEU A 237 14.91 5.98 -29.22
C LEU A 237 16.05 5.07 -29.68
N ASP A 238 16.88 5.50 -30.63
CA ASP A 238 18.05 4.75 -31.11
C ASP A 238 19.01 4.42 -29.95
N TYR A 239 19.32 5.41 -29.11
CA TYR A 239 20.17 5.21 -27.93
C TYR A 239 19.55 4.27 -26.91
N ILE A 240 18.27 4.49 -26.55
CA ILE A 240 17.56 3.69 -25.55
C ILE A 240 17.51 2.21 -25.95
N PHE A 241 17.10 1.93 -27.18
CA PHE A 241 16.91 0.54 -27.62
C PHE A 241 18.22 -0.19 -27.90
N ARG A 242 19.30 0.53 -28.17
CA ARG A 242 20.64 -0.05 -28.31
C ARG A 242 21.27 -0.35 -26.94
N GLU A 243 21.28 0.63 -26.05
CA GLU A 243 22.10 0.62 -24.83
C GLU A 243 21.31 0.36 -23.54
N LYS A 244 20.08 0.92 -23.43
CA LYS A 244 19.39 1.06 -22.13
C LYS A 244 18.15 0.20 -21.94
N ILE A 245 17.65 -0.47 -22.99
CA ILE A 245 16.43 -1.30 -22.91
C ILE A 245 16.53 -2.46 -21.90
N ARG A 246 17.75 -2.90 -21.59
CA ARG A 246 18.08 -3.99 -20.63
C ARG A 246 18.25 -3.50 -19.19
N THR A 247 17.92 -2.24 -18.91
CA THR A 247 18.10 -1.65 -17.58
C THR A 247 17.31 -2.37 -16.48
N LYS A 248 17.89 -2.35 -15.27
CA LYS A 248 17.22 -2.69 -14.01
C LYS A 248 16.96 -1.46 -13.12
N SER A 249 17.47 -0.28 -13.50
CA SER A 249 17.32 0.96 -12.73
C SER A 249 15.92 1.54 -12.91
N GLY A 250 15.23 1.78 -11.79
CA GLY A 250 13.93 2.44 -11.79
C GLY A 250 13.99 3.86 -12.34
N LEU A 251 15.10 4.57 -12.13
CA LEU A 251 15.30 5.94 -12.61
C LEU A 251 15.51 5.97 -14.14
N GLU A 252 16.30 5.05 -14.69
CA GLU A 252 16.45 4.92 -16.14
C GLU A 252 15.11 4.53 -16.79
N MET A 253 14.32 3.65 -16.16
CA MET A 253 12.96 3.34 -16.66
C MET A 253 12.04 4.56 -16.67
N ARG A 254 12.16 5.48 -15.70
CA ARG A 254 11.38 6.74 -15.69
C ARG A 254 11.78 7.66 -16.86
N ALA A 255 13.09 7.78 -17.13
CA ALA A 255 13.58 8.53 -18.29
C ALA A 255 13.08 7.92 -19.62
N ILE A 256 13.17 6.61 -19.77
CA ILE A 256 12.68 5.89 -20.96
C ILE A 256 11.17 6.14 -21.16
N ARG A 257 10.36 6.04 -20.09
CA ARG A 257 8.91 6.30 -20.18
C ARG A 257 8.59 7.71 -20.69
N ALA A 258 9.33 8.72 -20.25
CA ALA A 258 9.14 10.10 -20.73
C ALA A 258 9.33 10.18 -22.25
N VAL A 259 10.39 9.56 -22.78
CA VAL A 259 10.64 9.52 -24.23
C VAL A 259 9.56 8.76 -24.98
N LEU A 260 9.17 7.57 -24.50
CA LEU A 260 8.19 6.71 -25.17
C LEU A 260 6.80 7.34 -25.20
N LYS A 261 6.40 8.08 -24.15
CA LYS A 261 5.10 8.73 -24.06
C LYS A 261 4.95 9.83 -25.12
N GLU A 262 5.95 10.70 -25.25
CA GLU A 262 5.94 11.78 -26.25
C GLU A 262 6.17 11.28 -27.68
N ASN A 263 6.81 10.12 -27.84
CA ASN A 263 7.14 9.55 -29.15
C ASN A 263 6.37 8.27 -29.48
N ARG A 264 5.15 8.08 -28.94
CA ARG A 264 4.37 6.83 -29.02
C ARG A 264 4.35 6.20 -30.43
N ALA A 265 4.06 7.00 -31.46
CA ALA A 265 4.00 6.53 -32.85
C ALA A 265 5.36 6.03 -33.37
N LYS A 266 6.46 6.75 -33.09
CA LYS A 266 7.81 6.36 -33.52
C LYS A 266 8.35 5.20 -32.68
N ALA A 267 8.01 5.15 -31.40
CA ALA A 267 8.45 4.12 -30.45
C ALA A 267 7.85 2.73 -30.76
N ARG A 268 6.70 2.71 -31.44
CA ARG A 268 5.98 1.48 -31.82
C ARG A 268 6.90 0.42 -32.41
N ASP A 269 7.61 0.74 -33.48
CA ASP A 269 8.41 -0.26 -34.20
C ASP A 269 9.62 -0.72 -33.38
N TYR A 270 10.19 0.16 -32.55
CA TYR A 270 11.25 -0.20 -31.62
C TYR A 270 10.75 -1.21 -30.57
N LEU A 271 9.59 -0.96 -29.97
CA LEU A 271 8.99 -1.85 -28.97
C LEU A 271 8.64 -3.21 -29.57
N LEU A 272 7.98 -3.23 -30.73
CA LEU A 272 7.62 -4.49 -31.40
C LEU A 272 8.85 -5.29 -31.83
N LYS A 273 9.92 -4.62 -32.28
CA LYS A 273 11.21 -5.28 -32.56
C LYS A 273 11.85 -5.83 -31.29
N ALA A 274 11.84 -5.06 -30.20
CA ALA A 274 12.46 -5.43 -28.93
C ALA A 274 11.73 -6.55 -28.17
N LEU A 275 10.49 -6.89 -28.53
CA LEU A 275 9.83 -8.13 -28.07
C LEU A 275 10.61 -9.40 -28.49
N LYS A 276 11.49 -9.30 -29.48
CA LYS A 276 12.37 -10.38 -29.96
C LYS A 276 13.79 -10.30 -29.41
N ASP A 277 14.08 -9.39 -28.48
CA ASP A 277 15.43 -9.22 -27.94
C ASP A 277 15.90 -10.52 -27.26
N THR A 278 17.19 -10.85 -27.38
CA THR A 278 17.78 -12.06 -26.79
C THR A 278 17.74 -12.02 -25.25
N SER A 279 17.79 -10.81 -24.66
CA SER A 279 17.68 -10.60 -23.23
C SER A 279 16.22 -10.66 -22.75
N TRP A 280 15.94 -11.56 -21.82
CA TRP A 280 14.63 -11.62 -21.16
C TRP A 280 14.30 -10.34 -20.38
N ILE A 281 15.32 -9.59 -19.92
CA ILE A 281 15.13 -8.31 -19.23
C ILE A 281 14.58 -7.26 -20.19
N ALA A 282 15.11 -7.18 -21.40
CA ALA A 282 14.59 -6.29 -22.43
C ALA A 282 13.14 -6.63 -22.76
N ARG A 283 12.84 -7.90 -23.06
CA ARG A 283 11.46 -8.35 -23.35
C ARG A 283 10.49 -8.03 -22.21
N ARG A 284 10.90 -8.26 -20.96
CA ARG A 284 10.13 -7.91 -19.76
C ARG A 284 9.85 -6.40 -19.69
N ASN A 285 10.89 -5.57 -19.85
CA ASN A 285 10.77 -4.12 -19.80
C ASN A 285 9.86 -3.60 -20.92
N VAL A 286 10.00 -4.14 -22.14
CA VAL A 286 9.17 -3.81 -23.31
C VAL A 286 7.69 -4.08 -23.05
N CYS A 287 7.33 -5.19 -22.40
CA CYS A 287 5.93 -5.46 -22.00
C CYS A 287 5.40 -4.35 -21.08
N GLY A 288 6.19 -3.95 -20.07
CA GLY A 288 5.84 -2.86 -19.16
C GLY A 288 5.67 -1.54 -19.92
N PHE A 289 6.59 -1.20 -20.81
CA PHE A 289 6.53 0.03 -21.60
C PHE A 289 5.35 0.06 -22.57
N ILE A 290 5.02 -1.05 -23.23
CA ILE A 290 3.82 -1.17 -24.08
C ILE A 290 2.56 -0.90 -23.25
N ALA A 291 2.49 -1.44 -22.03
CA ALA A 291 1.37 -1.23 -21.11
C ALA A 291 1.26 0.23 -20.66
N ASP A 292 2.39 0.86 -20.34
CA ASP A 292 2.46 2.23 -19.83
C ASP A 292 2.02 3.26 -20.88
N ILE A 293 2.44 3.09 -22.14
CA ILE A 293 2.03 3.97 -23.25
C ILE A 293 0.72 3.54 -23.93
N LYS A 294 0.09 2.46 -23.43
CA LYS A 294 -1.12 1.84 -23.99
C LYS A 294 -1.02 1.59 -25.49
N LEU A 295 0.02 0.90 -25.96
CA LEU A 295 0.17 0.61 -27.40
C LEU A 295 -0.77 -0.53 -27.82
N ASP A 296 -2.04 -0.19 -28.07
CA ASP A 296 -3.13 -1.16 -28.26
C ASP A 296 -2.91 -2.11 -29.45
N ASP A 297 -2.30 -1.63 -30.52
CA ASP A 297 -2.00 -2.43 -31.71
C ASP A 297 -0.80 -3.38 -31.54
N ALA A 298 -0.17 -3.40 -30.36
CA ALA A 298 0.78 -4.43 -29.97
C ALA A 298 0.11 -5.71 -29.44
N GLU A 299 -1.22 -5.72 -29.28
CA GLU A 299 -2.02 -6.83 -28.76
C GLU A 299 -1.64 -8.19 -29.40
N ASP A 300 -1.77 -8.31 -30.72
CA ASP A 300 -1.53 -9.59 -31.42
C ASP A 300 -0.07 -10.05 -31.28
N SER A 301 0.86 -9.10 -31.22
CA SER A 301 2.28 -9.40 -30.98
C SER A 301 2.49 -9.92 -29.56
N LEU A 302 1.93 -9.26 -28.55
CA LEU A 302 2.00 -9.70 -27.16
C LEU A 302 1.39 -11.08 -26.98
N ILE A 303 0.20 -11.34 -27.55
CA ILE A 303 -0.45 -12.66 -27.50
C ILE A 303 0.44 -13.72 -28.16
N LYS A 304 1.02 -13.43 -29.33
CA LYS A 304 1.93 -14.35 -30.01
C LYS A 304 3.14 -14.69 -29.13
N PHE A 305 3.88 -13.69 -28.66
CA PHE A 305 5.10 -13.89 -27.86
C PHE A 305 4.84 -14.48 -26.48
N MET A 306 3.68 -14.21 -25.87
CA MET A 306 3.22 -14.87 -24.65
C MET A 306 3.13 -16.40 -24.83
N GLY A 307 2.92 -16.89 -26.06
CA GLY A 307 2.88 -18.33 -26.36
C GLY A 307 4.24 -19.01 -26.47
N ASN A 308 5.34 -18.25 -26.56
CA ASN A 308 6.65 -18.83 -26.74
C ASN A 308 7.18 -19.42 -25.42
N PRO A 309 7.64 -20.70 -25.38
CA PRO A 309 8.17 -21.32 -24.17
C PRO A 309 9.33 -20.55 -23.52
N GLU A 310 10.16 -19.87 -24.32
CA GLU A 310 11.27 -19.03 -23.83
C GLU A 310 10.83 -17.88 -22.92
N ASN A 311 9.56 -17.45 -23.05
CA ASN A 311 9.00 -16.33 -22.32
C ASN A 311 8.30 -16.75 -21.02
N ARG A 312 8.32 -18.05 -20.69
CA ARG A 312 7.70 -18.57 -19.46
C ARG A 312 8.17 -17.86 -18.19
N LYS A 313 9.44 -17.47 -18.11
CA LYS A 313 10.01 -16.73 -16.97
C LYS A 313 9.46 -15.31 -16.81
N ILE A 314 8.98 -14.70 -17.90
CA ILE A 314 8.49 -13.31 -17.94
C ILE A 314 7.00 -13.23 -18.26
N ILE A 315 6.29 -14.34 -18.14
CA ILE A 315 4.88 -14.46 -18.56
C ILE A 315 3.97 -13.48 -17.79
N ARG A 316 4.29 -13.19 -16.52
CA ARG A 316 3.60 -12.17 -15.71
C ARG A 316 3.60 -10.80 -16.38
N SER A 317 4.69 -10.43 -17.07
CA SER A 317 4.79 -9.14 -17.76
C SER A 317 3.90 -9.09 -19.01
N PHE A 318 3.72 -10.21 -19.72
CA PHE A 318 2.76 -10.31 -20.82
C PHE A 318 1.32 -10.22 -20.32
N ILE A 319 0.97 -10.98 -19.28
CA ILE A 319 -0.36 -10.96 -18.66
C ILE A 319 -0.70 -9.55 -18.16
N TYR A 320 0.25 -8.91 -17.46
CA TYR A 320 0.10 -7.52 -17.03
C TYR A 320 -0.16 -6.57 -18.21
N ALA A 321 0.66 -6.64 -19.27
CA ALA A 321 0.51 -5.76 -20.42
C ALA A 321 -0.84 -5.96 -21.12
N LEU A 322 -1.23 -7.21 -21.39
CA LEU A 322 -2.52 -7.53 -22.03
C LEU A 322 -3.72 -7.11 -21.17
N GLY A 323 -3.62 -7.25 -19.85
CA GLY A 323 -4.62 -6.74 -18.91
C GLY A 323 -4.77 -5.21 -18.98
N ARG A 324 -3.65 -4.49 -19.05
CA ARG A 324 -3.62 -3.02 -19.14
C ARG A 324 -4.11 -2.49 -20.48
N LEU A 325 -3.88 -3.23 -21.57
CA LEU A 325 -4.44 -2.95 -22.89
C LEU A 325 -5.91 -3.38 -23.03
N LYS A 326 -6.47 -4.05 -22.02
CA LYS A 326 -7.83 -4.60 -22.04
C LYS A 326 -8.08 -5.55 -23.22
N SER A 327 -7.10 -6.39 -23.52
CA SER A 327 -7.18 -7.35 -24.63
C SER A 327 -8.18 -8.47 -24.35
N GLU A 328 -9.39 -8.37 -24.92
CA GLU A 328 -10.39 -9.44 -24.87
C GLU A 328 -9.90 -10.71 -25.58
N LYS A 329 -9.13 -10.57 -26.67
CA LYS A 329 -8.51 -11.70 -27.40
C LYS A 329 -7.57 -12.52 -26.50
N ALA A 330 -6.97 -11.90 -25.48
CA ALA A 330 -6.08 -12.57 -24.55
C ALA A 330 -6.81 -13.31 -23.43
N ARG A 331 -8.12 -13.11 -23.22
CA ARG A 331 -8.88 -13.67 -22.10
C ARG A 331 -8.61 -15.16 -21.90
N GLU A 332 -8.94 -15.98 -22.89
CA GLU A 332 -8.82 -17.44 -22.78
C GLU A 332 -7.38 -17.91 -22.55
N LYS A 333 -6.40 -17.13 -23.03
CA LYS A 333 -4.99 -17.43 -22.83
C LYS A 333 -4.53 -17.09 -21.41
N ILE A 334 -5.05 -16.01 -20.83
CA ILE A 334 -4.78 -15.60 -19.45
C ILE A 334 -5.48 -16.54 -18.46
N GLU A 335 -6.69 -17.00 -18.76
CA GLU A 335 -7.45 -17.94 -17.91
C GLU A 335 -6.67 -19.22 -17.60
N LYS A 336 -5.81 -19.69 -18.52
CA LYS A 336 -4.94 -20.86 -18.31
C LYS A 336 -3.97 -20.70 -17.14
N TYR A 337 -3.69 -19.47 -16.72
CA TYR A 337 -2.76 -19.15 -15.62
C TYR A 337 -3.46 -19.02 -14.26
N LEU A 338 -4.79 -19.13 -14.21
CA LEU A 338 -5.56 -19.14 -12.97
C LEU A 338 -5.32 -20.41 -12.11
N GLY A 339 -4.84 -21.50 -12.72
CA GLY A 339 -4.52 -22.75 -12.02
C GLY A 339 -3.05 -22.96 -11.68
N GLU A 340 -2.19 -21.95 -11.88
CA GLU A 340 -0.75 -22.07 -11.63
C GLU A 340 -0.43 -22.24 -10.14
N GLU A 341 0.63 -22.98 -9.81
CA GLU A 341 1.00 -23.27 -8.42
C GLU A 341 1.35 -22.00 -7.63
N LYS A 342 2.05 -21.07 -8.29
CA LYS A 342 2.52 -19.85 -7.68
C LYS A 342 1.38 -18.85 -7.48
N GLU A 343 1.26 -18.38 -6.25
CA GLU A 343 0.24 -17.42 -5.81
C GLU A 343 0.28 -16.11 -6.63
N ASP A 344 1.47 -15.57 -6.84
CA ASP A 344 1.72 -14.33 -7.58
C ASP A 344 1.19 -14.38 -9.02
N MET A 345 1.26 -15.54 -9.67
CA MET A 345 0.78 -15.78 -11.01
C MET A 345 -0.74 -15.75 -11.08
N ARG A 346 -1.41 -16.41 -10.12
CA ARG A 346 -2.87 -16.41 -10.04
C ARG A 346 -3.39 -14.99 -9.80
N ILE A 347 -2.81 -14.25 -8.85
CA ILE A 347 -3.15 -12.85 -8.59
C ILE A 347 -2.97 -11.99 -9.84
N THR A 348 -1.82 -12.08 -10.51
CA THR A 348 -1.53 -11.30 -11.73
C THR A 348 -2.57 -11.59 -12.83
N SER A 349 -3.01 -12.84 -12.95
CA SER A 349 -3.99 -13.28 -13.95
C SER A 349 -5.40 -12.78 -13.63
N ILE A 350 -5.83 -12.87 -12.36
CA ILE A 350 -7.10 -12.32 -11.88
C ILE A 350 -7.16 -10.80 -12.13
N GLU A 351 -6.10 -10.09 -11.75
CA GLU A 351 -5.98 -8.64 -11.95
C GLU A 351 -6.05 -8.26 -13.43
N ALA A 352 -5.39 -9.03 -14.31
CA ALA A 352 -5.47 -8.81 -15.74
C ALA A 352 -6.89 -9.02 -16.29
N LEU A 353 -7.58 -10.10 -15.91
CA LEU A 353 -8.97 -10.37 -16.33
C LEU A 353 -9.94 -9.31 -15.81
N LYS A 354 -9.76 -8.85 -14.57
CA LYS A 354 -10.50 -7.70 -14.00
C LYS A 354 -10.32 -6.44 -14.85
N ASN A 355 -9.08 -6.15 -15.26
CA ASN A 355 -8.77 -4.96 -16.06
C ASN A 355 -9.31 -5.07 -17.50
N ILE A 356 -9.30 -6.26 -18.09
CA ILE A 356 -9.93 -6.55 -19.39
C ILE A 356 -11.42 -6.24 -19.32
N GLY A 357 -12.10 -6.67 -18.26
CA GLY A 357 -13.52 -6.36 -18.06
C GLY A 357 -14.48 -7.31 -18.77
N ASP A 358 -13.97 -8.35 -19.44
CA ASP A 358 -14.79 -9.36 -20.13
C ASP A 358 -15.44 -10.31 -19.12
N THR A 359 -16.77 -10.17 -18.97
CA THR A 359 -17.60 -10.92 -18.03
C THR A 359 -17.67 -12.42 -18.35
N LEU A 360 -17.27 -12.84 -19.55
CA LEU A 360 -17.10 -14.26 -19.90
C LEU A 360 -15.99 -14.93 -19.07
N SER A 361 -15.17 -14.16 -18.33
CA SER A 361 -14.16 -14.68 -17.41
C SER A 361 -14.73 -15.08 -16.03
N ILE A 362 -15.95 -14.66 -15.69
CA ILE A 362 -16.56 -14.94 -14.38
C ILE A 362 -16.55 -16.44 -14.05
N PRO A 363 -16.96 -17.37 -14.94
CA PRO A 363 -16.96 -18.81 -14.62
C PRO A 363 -15.58 -19.32 -14.18
N SER A 364 -14.52 -18.83 -14.81
CA SER A 364 -13.13 -19.22 -14.55
C SER A 364 -12.60 -18.66 -13.22
N LEU A 365 -13.17 -17.55 -12.74
CA LEU A 365 -12.81 -16.93 -11.46
C LEU A 365 -13.52 -17.56 -10.27
N ILE A 366 -14.76 -18.04 -10.42
CA ILE A 366 -15.55 -18.61 -9.32
C ILE A 366 -14.78 -19.63 -8.47
N PRO A 367 -14.04 -20.61 -9.05
CA PRO A 367 -13.27 -21.58 -8.27
C PRO A 367 -12.25 -20.96 -7.32
N LEU A 368 -11.69 -19.80 -7.66
CA LEU A 368 -10.65 -19.12 -6.89
C LEU A 368 -11.17 -18.46 -5.61
N LEU A 369 -12.49 -18.38 -5.42
CA LEU A 369 -13.08 -18.01 -4.13
C LEU A 369 -12.75 -19.03 -3.03
N ASN A 370 -12.37 -20.25 -3.40
CA ASN A 370 -11.90 -21.29 -2.48
C ASN A 370 -10.37 -21.52 -2.59
N ASP A 371 -9.61 -20.61 -3.20
CA ASP A 371 -8.15 -20.74 -3.27
C ASP A 371 -7.55 -20.86 -1.87
N ARG A 372 -6.45 -21.63 -1.72
CA ARG A 372 -5.79 -21.83 -0.42
C ARG A 372 -5.27 -20.53 0.19
N PHE A 373 -4.85 -19.55 -0.61
CA PHE A 373 -4.32 -18.29 -0.12
C PHE A 373 -5.38 -17.19 -0.07
N THR A 374 -5.43 -16.47 1.05
CA THR A 374 -6.36 -15.37 1.27
C THR A 374 -6.19 -14.24 0.26
N THR A 375 -4.95 -13.92 -0.12
CA THR A 375 -4.59 -12.91 -1.13
C THR A 375 -5.22 -13.19 -2.50
N VAL A 376 -5.23 -14.45 -2.95
CA VAL A 376 -5.88 -14.88 -4.19
C VAL A 376 -7.40 -14.73 -4.08
N ARG A 377 -7.98 -15.16 -2.95
CA ARG A 377 -9.42 -14.97 -2.69
C ARG A 377 -9.80 -13.49 -2.69
N SER A 378 -8.99 -12.63 -2.08
CA SER A 378 -9.19 -11.17 -2.07
C SER A 378 -9.12 -10.55 -3.46
N ALA A 379 -8.14 -10.94 -4.29
CA ALA A 379 -8.08 -10.49 -5.69
C ALA A 379 -9.31 -10.95 -6.48
N CYS A 380 -9.76 -12.19 -6.27
CA CYS A 380 -10.96 -12.73 -6.91
C CYS A 380 -12.23 -11.98 -6.47
N ILE A 381 -12.37 -11.67 -5.17
CA ILE A 381 -13.48 -10.84 -4.66
C ILE A 381 -13.50 -9.49 -5.35
N ASP A 382 -12.36 -8.81 -5.45
CA ASP A 382 -12.27 -7.49 -6.08
C ASP A 382 -12.63 -7.56 -7.58
N ALA A 383 -12.15 -8.59 -8.28
CA ALA A 383 -12.50 -8.82 -9.68
C ALA A 383 -14.00 -9.05 -9.89
N LEU A 384 -14.61 -9.94 -9.11
CA LEU A 384 -16.04 -10.23 -9.20
C LEU A 384 -16.90 -9.03 -8.78
N TYR A 385 -16.48 -8.27 -7.78
CA TYR A 385 -17.14 -7.02 -7.40
C TYR A 385 -17.08 -5.99 -8.54
N LYS A 386 -15.96 -5.90 -9.26
CA LYS A 386 -15.81 -4.99 -10.41
C LYS A 386 -16.75 -5.32 -11.58
N PHE A 387 -17.08 -6.60 -11.78
CA PHE A 387 -18.09 -7.03 -12.77
C PHE A 387 -19.53 -6.68 -12.37
N GLY A 388 -19.76 -6.18 -11.16
CA GLY A 388 -21.06 -5.65 -10.74
C GLY A 388 -22.17 -6.70 -10.82
N THR A 389 -23.33 -6.32 -11.34
CA THR A 389 -24.52 -7.18 -11.35
C THR A 389 -24.42 -8.36 -12.33
N ASP A 390 -23.38 -8.46 -13.15
CA ASP A 390 -23.19 -9.61 -14.06
C ASP A 390 -22.81 -10.90 -13.33
N ILE A 391 -22.45 -10.83 -12.05
CA ILE A 391 -22.24 -12.02 -11.22
C ILE A 391 -23.54 -12.69 -10.74
N THR A 392 -24.72 -12.11 -11.01
CA THR A 392 -26.00 -12.52 -10.41
C THR A 392 -26.30 -14.01 -10.58
N GLU A 393 -26.16 -14.54 -11.79
CA GLU A 393 -26.45 -15.96 -12.09
C GLU A 393 -25.50 -16.90 -11.32
N TRP A 394 -24.28 -16.45 -11.07
CA TRP A 394 -23.29 -17.21 -10.30
C TRP A 394 -23.58 -17.12 -8.81
N VAL A 395 -24.05 -15.97 -8.31
CA VAL A 395 -24.53 -15.84 -6.93
C VAL A 395 -25.66 -16.81 -6.68
N GLU A 396 -26.63 -16.93 -7.60
CA GLU A 396 -27.77 -17.85 -7.47
C GLU A 396 -27.39 -19.32 -7.54
N SER A 397 -26.49 -19.68 -8.47
CA SER A 397 -26.20 -21.09 -8.77
C SER A 397 -25.01 -21.66 -7.99
N LYS A 398 -24.06 -20.84 -7.52
CA LYS A 398 -22.78 -21.30 -6.98
C LYS A 398 -22.56 -21.06 -5.50
N TRP A 399 -23.38 -20.26 -4.83
CA TRP A 399 -23.16 -19.89 -3.41
C TRP A 399 -23.04 -21.06 -2.45
N ARG A 400 -23.66 -22.22 -2.73
CA ARG A 400 -23.54 -23.42 -1.89
C ARG A 400 -22.15 -24.04 -1.91
N ASN A 401 -21.46 -23.96 -3.05
CA ASN A 401 -20.10 -24.50 -3.21
C ASN A 401 -19.03 -23.43 -2.98
N TYR A 402 -19.39 -22.16 -3.15
CA TYR A 402 -18.50 -21.01 -3.02
C TYR A 402 -19.16 -19.91 -2.16
N PRO A 403 -19.30 -20.11 -0.83
CA PRO A 403 -20.07 -19.20 0.01
C PRO A 403 -19.55 -17.76 0.05
N LEU A 404 -18.25 -17.56 -0.23
CA LEU A 404 -17.64 -16.24 -0.32
C LEU A 404 -18.31 -15.35 -1.39
N ILE A 405 -18.94 -15.93 -2.42
CA ILE A 405 -19.68 -15.19 -3.45
C ILE A 405 -20.88 -14.42 -2.87
N LEU A 406 -21.43 -14.87 -1.73
CA LEU A 406 -22.51 -14.16 -1.03
C LEU A 406 -22.01 -12.80 -0.52
N TYR A 407 -20.83 -12.75 0.07
CA TYR A 407 -20.23 -11.50 0.50
C TYR A 407 -20.03 -10.54 -0.69
N VAL A 408 -19.50 -11.05 -1.81
CA VAL A 408 -19.34 -10.26 -3.04
C VAL A 408 -20.69 -9.74 -3.56
N GLY A 409 -21.70 -10.61 -3.62
CA GLY A 409 -23.05 -10.26 -4.02
C GLY A 409 -23.63 -9.14 -3.16
N GLY A 410 -23.44 -9.21 -1.84
CA GLY A 410 -23.82 -8.15 -0.91
C GLY A 410 -23.16 -6.81 -1.21
N LYS A 411 -21.84 -6.78 -1.43
CA LYS A 411 -21.13 -5.56 -1.84
C LYS A 411 -21.67 -4.98 -3.14
N VAL A 412 -21.92 -5.82 -4.14
CA VAL A 412 -22.51 -5.41 -5.43
C VAL A 412 -23.90 -4.83 -5.21
N ALA A 413 -24.76 -5.52 -4.46
CA ALA A 413 -26.11 -5.09 -4.15
C ALA A 413 -26.15 -3.78 -3.34
N GLY A 414 -25.20 -3.54 -2.44
CA GLY A 414 -25.10 -2.32 -1.65
C GLY A 414 -24.76 -1.06 -2.45
N LYS A 415 -24.29 -1.20 -3.69
CA LYS A 415 -23.90 -0.09 -4.58
C LYS A 415 -24.76 0.03 -5.85
N ASN A 416 -25.72 -0.86 -6.04
CA ASN A 416 -26.53 -0.94 -7.25
C ASN A 416 -28.02 -1.07 -6.90
N THR A 417 -28.89 -0.90 -7.89
CA THR A 417 -30.34 -1.10 -7.77
C THR A 417 -30.88 -1.90 -8.96
N GLY A 418 -32.13 -2.36 -8.89
CA GLY A 418 -32.83 -3.05 -9.98
C GLY A 418 -32.97 -4.56 -9.77
N GLU A 419 -33.59 -5.22 -10.75
CA GLU A 419 -34.04 -6.62 -10.64
C GLU A 419 -32.91 -7.61 -10.27
N LYS A 420 -31.73 -7.45 -10.87
CA LYS A 420 -30.55 -8.28 -10.56
C LYS A 420 -30.12 -8.15 -9.09
N VAL A 421 -30.26 -6.95 -8.50
CA VAL A 421 -29.95 -6.70 -7.09
C VAL A 421 -30.98 -7.37 -6.18
N ASP A 422 -32.26 -7.32 -6.53
CA ASP A 422 -33.31 -8.00 -5.76
C ASP A 422 -33.12 -9.52 -5.79
N ARG A 423 -32.71 -10.07 -6.93
CA ARG A 423 -32.33 -11.49 -7.06
C ARG A 423 -31.16 -11.86 -6.14
N ILE A 424 -30.09 -11.07 -6.12
CA ILE A 424 -28.96 -11.26 -5.20
C ILE A 424 -29.43 -11.21 -3.74
N LYS A 425 -30.25 -10.22 -3.37
CA LYS A 425 -30.80 -10.09 -2.01
C LYS A 425 -31.62 -11.31 -1.61
N ASN A 426 -32.45 -11.85 -2.50
CA ASN A 426 -33.24 -13.06 -2.24
C ASN A 426 -32.34 -14.27 -1.93
N VAL A 427 -31.24 -14.44 -2.66
CA VAL A 427 -30.25 -15.48 -2.38
C VAL A 427 -29.61 -15.27 -1.00
N LEU A 428 -29.22 -14.04 -0.68
CA LEU A 428 -28.63 -13.72 0.62
C LEU A 428 -29.57 -14.00 1.79
N PHE A 429 -30.85 -13.60 1.67
CA PHE A 429 -31.86 -13.92 2.68
C PHE A 429 -32.07 -15.44 2.82
N THR A 430 -32.09 -16.17 1.71
CA THR A 430 -32.19 -17.64 1.71
C THR A 430 -31.00 -18.28 2.43
N ALA A 431 -29.79 -17.76 2.20
CA ALA A 431 -28.56 -18.28 2.80
C ALA A 431 -28.47 -18.07 4.32
N LEU A 432 -29.28 -17.15 4.91
CA LEU A 432 -29.38 -17.01 6.36
C LEU A 432 -29.91 -18.26 7.06
N ASP A 433 -30.65 -19.11 6.35
CA ASP A 433 -31.22 -20.35 6.91
C ASP A 433 -30.32 -21.57 6.64
N SER A 434 -29.09 -21.36 6.13
CA SER A 434 -28.13 -22.43 5.90
C SER A 434 -27.72 -23.12 7.21
N LYS A 435 -27.58 -24.46 7.18
CA LYS A 435 -27.01 -25.22 8.29
C LYS A 435 -25.51 -25.00 8.45
N ASP A 436 -24.84 -24.60 7.38
CA ASP A 436 -23.40 -24.31 7.38
C ASP A 436 -23.14 -22.89 7.92
N ASP A 437 -22.33 -22.83 8.98
CA ASP A 437 -22.05 -21.60 9.71
C ASP A 437 -21.27 -20.58 8.86
N TYR A 438 -20.33 -21.05 8.03
CA TYR A 438 -19.55 -20.20 7.15
C TYR A 438 -20.43 -19.54 6.07
N THR A 439 -21.37 -20.30 5.52
CA THR A 439 -22.36 -19.79 4.56
C THR A 439 -23.27 -18.74 5.19
N ARG A 440 -23.80 -19.00 6.40
CA ARG A 440 -24.58 -17.98 7.12
C ARG A 440 -23.75 -16.74 7.39
N TYR A 441 -22.49 -16.90 7.80
CA TYR A 441 -21.59 -15.79 8.07
C TYR A 441 -21.37 -14.91 6.82
N MET A 442 -21.12 -15.52 5.66
CA MET A 442 -20.95 -14.78 4.40
C MET A 442 -22.24 -14.10 3.93
N ALA A 443 -23.41 -14.72 4.15
CA ALA A 443 -24.70 -14.09 3.89
C ALA A 443 -24.91 -12.85 4.77
N VAL A 444 -24.59 -12.93 6.07
CA VAL A 444 -24.71 -11.83 7.02
C VAL A 444 -23.74 -10.70 6.72
N LEU A 445 -22.48 -11.00 6.40
CA LEU A 445 -21.55 -9.98 5.92
C LEU A 445 -22.08 -9.31 4.66
N GLY A 446 -22.55 -10.08 3.67
CA GLY A 446 -23.08 -9.53 2.43
C GLY A 446 -24.31 -8.63 2.65
N LEU A 447 -25.27 -9.06 3.47
CA LEU A 447 -26.44 -8.25 3.81
C LEU A 447 -26.06 -6.98 4.57
N SER A 448 -25.00 -7.00 5.39
CA SER A 448 -24.54 -5.84 6.14
C SER A 448 -24.00 -4.71 5.26
N GLU A 449 -23.60 -5.02 4.02
CA GLU A 449 -23.20 -4.03 3.02
C GLU A 449 -24.41 -3.30 2.39
N ILE A 450 -25.62 -3.82 2.58
CA ILE A 450 -26.86 -3.30 1.99
C ILE A 450 -27.62 -2.50 3.04
N LYS A 451 -27.70 -1.18 2.86
CA LYS A 451 -28.46 -0.27 3.74
C LYS A 451 -29.96 -0.33 3.44
N ASP A 452 -30.62 -1.36 3.94
CA ASP A 452 -32.03 -1.65 3.63
C ASP A 452 -32.83 -2.01 4.90
N SER A 453 -34.08 -1.54 4.97
CA SER A 453 -34.98 -1.76 6.11
C SER A 453 -35.38 -3.24 6.28
N ALA A 454 -35.51 -3.99 5.18
CA ALA A 454 -35.77 -5.43 5.22
C ALA A 454 -34.59 -6.20 5.85
N VAL A 455 -33.35 -5.76 5.58
CA VAL A 455 -32.16 -6.34 6.23
C VAL A 455 -32.20 -6.10 7.73
N LYS A 456 -32.50 -4.85 8.14
CA LYS A 456 -32.63 -4.49 9.55
C LYS A 456 -33.66 -5.38 10.26
N THR A 457 -34.86 -5.51 9.69
CA THR A 457 -35.92 -6.37 10.22
C THR A 457 -35.48 -7.83 10.31
N ALA A 458 -34.84 -8.36 9.27
CA ALA A 458 -34.36 -9.74 9.24
C ALA A 458 -33.32 -10.02 10.34
N PHE A 459 -32.39 -9.08 10.59
CA PHE A 459 -31.39 -9.20 11.64
C PHE A 459 -32.00 -9.10 13.03
N GLN A 460 -32.96 -8.19 13.27
CA GLN A 460 -33.66 -8.09 14.56
C GLN A 460 -34.36 -9.40 14.95
N LEU A 461 -34.98 -10.08 13.98
CA LEU A 461 -35.68 -11.35 14.21
C LEU A 461 -34.74 -12.54 14.49
N ARG A 462 -33.46 -12.43 14.08
CA ARG A 462 -32.50 -13.53 14.08
C ARG A 462 -31.36 -13.39 15.09
N VAL A 463 -30.94 -12.16 15.44
CA VAL A 463 -29.73 -11.90 16.24
C VAL A 463 -29.70 -12.65 17.57
N TRP A 464 -30.85 -12.80 18.23
CA TRP A 464 -30.95 -13.51 19.52
C TRP A 464 -31.11 -15.03 19.37
N LYS A 465 -31.39 -15.51 18.15
CA LYS A 465 -31.52 -16.95 17.81
C LYS A 465 -30.23 -17.53 17.23
N GLU A 466 -29.36 -16.69 16.65
CA GLU A 466 -28.08 -17.12 16.10
C GLU A 466 -27.16 -17.63 17.22
N LYS A 467 -26.71 -18.87 17.06
CA LYS A 467 -25.87 -19.57 18.05
C LYS A 467 -24.41 -19.20 17.88
N GLN A 468 -23.98 -18.88 16.66
CA GLN A 468 -22.59 -18.55 16.37
C GLN A 468 -22.25 -17.12 16.83
N PRO A 469 -21.32 -16.95 17.81
CA PRO A 469 -21.04 -15.64 18.39
C PRO A 469 -20.56 -14.60 17.37
N VAL A 470 -19.74 -15.02 16.39
CA VAL A 470 -19.18 -14.13 15.36
C VAL A 470 -20.27 -13.60 14.44
N ILE A 471 -21.19 -14.47 14.00
CA ILE A 471 -22.32 -14.07 13.15
C ILE A 471 -23.24 -13.10 13.89
N ARG A 472 -23.53 -13.42 15.16
CA ARG A 472 -24.33 -12.58 16.04
C ARG A 472 -23.71 -11.21 16.27
N ASP A 473 -22.40 -11.12 16.42
CA ASP A 473 -21.69 -9.85 16.59
C ASP A 473 -21.82 -8.94 15.37
N VAL A 474 -21.67 -9.48 14.15
CA VAL A 474 -21.87 -8.70 12.92
C VAL A 474 -23.30 -8.15 12.84
N MET A 475 -24.31 -8.97 13.15
CA MET A 475 -25.70 -8.51 13.18
C MET A 475 -25.90 -7.39 14.21
N LYS A 476 -25.33 -7.51 15.42
CA LYS A 476 -25.44 -6.48 16.46
C LYS A 476 -24.83 -5.15 16.03
N ARG A 477 -23.63 -5.16 15.44
CA ARG A 477 -22.97 -3.95 14.92
C ARG A 477 -23.83 -3.26 13.86
N TYR A 478 -24.43 -4.02 12.96
CA TYR A 478 -25.35 -3.47 11.95
C TYR A 478 -26.60 -2.83 12.59
N LEU A 479 -27.10 -3.40 13.70
CA LEU A 479 -28.26 -2.89 14.42
C LEU A 479 -27.94 -1.75 15.39
N GLY A 480 -26.67 -1.50 15.72
CA GLY A 480 -26.24 -0.55 16.74
C GLY A 480 -26.55 -1.01 18.17
N LEU A 481 -26.45 -2.32 18.43
CA LEU A 481 -26.75 -2.98 19.72
C LEU A 481 -25.51 -3.35 20.54
#